data_AF-A0A969ZP80-F1
#
_entry.id   AF-A0A969ZP80-F1
#
_cell.length_a   1.000
_cell.length_b   1.000
_cell.length_c   1.000
_cell.angle_alpha   90.00
_cell.angle_beta   90.00
_cell.angle_gamma   90.00
#
_symmetry.space_group_name_H-M   'P 1'
#
loop_
_entity.id
_entity.type
_entity.pdbx_description
1 polymer ?
#
loop_
_entity_poly.entity_id
_entity_poly.type
_entity_poly.pdbx_seq_one_letter_code
_entity_poly.pdbx_strand_id
1 'polypeptide(L)'
;APKGFGSENMSQLKMLRPADGKEGIKDFVLKVVKEAGPNPCPPIVIGIGVGGTFDRAAYLAKKALLRSTDVRNPNPIYAELEREILEAVNELGIGPQGFGGKTTAFAVNIESYATHIAGLPVAVNINCHATRHGEAEL
;
A
#
# COMPACT_ATOMS: atom_id res chain seq x y z
N ALA A 1 5.51 -8.77 -11.69
CA ALA A 1 6.42 -9.21 -10.60
C ALA A 1 5.95 -10.56 -10.04
N PRO A 2 6.80 -11.59 -10.00
CA PRO A 2 6.49 -12.86 -9.34
C PRO A 2 6.23 -12.60 -7.84
N LYS A 3 5.03 -12.94 -7.38
CA LYS A 3 4.52 -12.54 -6.06
C LYS A 3 4.40 -13.72 -5.12
N GLY A 4 4.77 -13.53 -3.85
CA GLY A 4 4.54 -14.52 -2.82
C GLY A 4 3.13 -14.42 -2.30
N PHE A 5 2.38 -15.52 -2.30
CA PHE A 5 0.97 -15.51 -1.92
C PHE A 5 0.74 -15.21 -0.43
N GLY A 6 1.73 -15.47 0.44
CA GLY A 6 1.63 -15.05 1.85
C GLY A 6 1.39 -13.55 2.01
N SER A 7 1.98 -12.72 1.13
CA SER A 7 1.72 -11.27 1.11
C SER A 7 0.51 -10.86 0.28
N GLU A 8 0.20 -11.60 -0.79
CA GLU A 8 -1.00 -11.34 -1.60
C GLU A 8 -2.28 -11.60 -0.80
N ASN A 9 -2.31 -12.66 0.02
CA ASN A 9 -3.44 -13.02 0.89
C ASN A 9 -3.73 -11.97 1.98
N MET A 10 -2.79 -11.06 2.26
CA MET A 10 -2.96 -9.98 3.23
C MET A 10 -3.43 -8.67 2.56
N SER A 11 -3.52 -8.66 1.23
CA SER A 11 -3.97 -7.49 0.46
C SER A 11 -5.49 -7.38 0.54
N GLN A 12 -6.02 -6.16 0.61
CA GLN A 12 -7.46 -5.92 0.73
C GLN A 12 -7.90 -4.80 -0.21
N LEU A 13 -9.17 -4.81 -0.58
CA LEU A 13 -9.82 -3.76 -1.35
C LEU A 13 -11.10 -3.34 -0.64
N LYS A 14 -11.34 -2.03 -0.59
CA LYS A 14 -12.56 -1.45 -0.04
C LYS A 14 -13.09 -0.34 -0.93
N MET A 15 -14.41 -0.26 -1.05
CA MET A 15 -15.07 0.92 -1.60
C MET A 15 -15.29 1.93 -0.48
N LEU A 16 -14.49 2.99 -0.46
CA LEU A 16 -14.70 4.10 0.45
C LEU A 16 -15.76 5.04 -0.10
N ARG A 17 -16.36 5.83 0.80
CA ARG A 17 -17.19 6.97 0.41
C ARG A 17 -16.25 8.11 0.04
N PRO A 18 -16.62 8.95 -0.94
CA PRO A 18 -15.84 10.16 -1.27
C PRO A 18 -15.57 11.05 -0.05
N ALA A 19 -16.52 11.11 0.88
CA ALA A 19 -16.42 11.88 2.13
C ALA A 19 -15.37 11.33 3.11
N ASP A 20 -14.96 10.06 2.98
CA ASP A 20 -13.93 9.48 3.85
C ASP A 20 -12.53 10.07 3.52
N GLY A 21 -12.31 10.47 2.26
CA GLY A 21 -11.15 11.27 1.84
C GLY A 21 -9.78 10.67 2.21
N LYS A 22 -8.80 11.56 2.49
CA LYS A 22 -7.41 11.22 2.85
C LYS A 22 -7.34 10.37 4.13
N GLU A 23 -8.12 10.74 5.15
CA GLU A 23 -8.14 10.04 6.44
C GLU A 23 -8.68 8.62 6.30
N GLY A 24 -9.77 8.43 5.54
CA GLY A 24 -10.32 7.10 5.30
C GLY A 24 -9.37 6.15 4.58
N ILE A 25 -8.53 6.68 3.68
CA ILE A 25 -7.46 5.89 3.04
C ILE A 25 -6.43 5.47 4.08
N LYS A 26 -5.94 6.41 4.90
CA LYS A 26 -4.95 6.15 5.95
C LYS A 26 -5.46 5.12 6.95
N ASP A 27 -6.67 5.29 7.46
CA ASP A 27 -7.32 4.36 8.40
C ASP A 27 -7.47 2.97 7.81
N PHE A 28 -7.87 2.89 6.53
CA PHE A 28 -7.99 1.62 5.83
C PHE A 28 -6.63 0.93 5.71
N VAL A 29 -5.56 1.64 5.35
CA VAL A 29 -4.21 1.05 5.26
C VAL A 29 -3.74 0.56 6.62
N LEU A 30 -3.91 1.35 7.68
CA LEU A 30 -3.52 0.96 9.04
C LEU A 30 -4.28 -0.29 9.51
N LYS A 31 -5.59 -0.36 9.22
CA LYS A 31 -6.39 -1.57 9.47
C LYS A 31 -5.81 -2.79 8.76
N VAL A 32 -5.54 -2.68 7.46
CA VAL A 32 -5.02 -3.79 6.65
C VAL A 32 -3.66 -4.27 7.19
N VAL A 33 -2.75 -3.35 7.50
CA VAL A 33 -1.42 -3.70 8.02
C VAL A 33 -1.52 -4.32 9.42
N LYS A 34 -2.38 -3.78 10.29
CA LYS A 34 -2.61 -4.32 11.63
C LYS A 34 -3.20 -5.73 11.58
N GLU A 35 -4.15 -5.99 10.68
CA GLU A 35 -4.73 -7.31 10.46
C GLU A 35 -3.71 -8.29 9.84
N ALA A 36 -2.84 -7.81 8.94
CA ALA A 36 -1.79 -8.62 8.35
C ALA A 36 -0.74 -9.05 9.39
N GLY A 37 -0.37 -8.17 10.33
CA GLY A 37 0.58 -8.45 11.40
C GLY A 37 1.91 -9.02 10.87
N PRO A 38 2.41 -10.14 11.41
CA PRO A 38 3.65 -10.79 10.97
C PRO A 38 3.54 -11.57 9.65
N ASN A 39 2.33 -11.88 9.19
CA ASN A 39 2.09 -12.84 8.11
C ASN A 39 2.79 -12.51 6.78
N PRO A 40 2.89 -11.24 6.33
CA PRO A 40 3.60 -10.92 5.10
C PRO A 40 5.12 -10.81 5.29
N CYS A 41 5.68 -11.35 6.38
CA CYS A 41 7.12 -11.30 6.69
C CYS A 41 7.67 -9.87 6.63
N PRO A 42 7.24 -8.96 7.54
CA PRO A 42 7.78 -7.60 7.58
C PRO A 42 9.30 -7.60 7.79
N PRO A 43 10.03 -6.57 7.28
CA PRO A 43 9.47 -5.32 6.79
C PRO A 43 8.88 -5.39 5.38
N ILE A 44 7.72 -4.77 5.19
CA ILE A 44 6.93 -4.82 3.94
C ILE A 44 7.08 -3.57 3.08
N VAL A 45 6.70 -3.68 1.80
CA VAL A 45 6.41 -2.53 0.93
C VAL A 45 4.92 -2.51 0.64
N ILE A 46 4.30 -1.34 0.77
CA ILE A 46 2.84 -1.17 0.63
C ILE A 46 2.55 -0.39 -0.65
N GLY A 47 1.76 -0.98 -1.53
CA GLY A 47 1.24 -0.34 -2.74
C GLY A 47 -0.23 -0.02 -2.55
N ILE A 48 -0.62 1.21 -2.86
CA ILE A 48 -1.99 1.69 -2.69
C ILE A 48 -2.49 2.17 -4.04
N GLY A 49 -3.66 1.67 -4.44
CA GLY A 49 -4.38 2.12 -5.62
C GLY A 49 -5.61 2.92 -5.19
N VAL A 50 -5.76 4.15 -5.69
CA VAL A 50 -6.87 5.05 -5.33
C VAL A 50 -7.66 5.47 -6.57
N GLY A 51 -8.96 5.23 -6.55
CA GLY A 51 -9.87 5.60 -7.63
C GLY A 51 -9.91 4.61 -8.80
N GLY A 52 -10.52 5.02 -9.91
CA GLY A 52 -10.90 4.13 -11.02
C GLY A 52 -12.10 3.24 -10.68
N THR A 53 -12.10 2.03 -11.23
CA THR A 53 -13.05 0.95 -10.93
C THR A 53 -12.46 -0.03 -9.92
N PHE A 54 -13.25 -1.02 -9.48
CA PHE A 54 -12.79 -2.09 -8.57
C PHE A 54 -11.47 -2.72 -9.03
N ASP A 55 -11.45 -3.22 -10.25
CA ASP A 55 -10.30 -3.89 -10.87
C ASP A 55 -9.14 -2.92 -11.11
N ARG A 56 -9.45 -1.67 -11.49
CA ARG A 56 -8.43 -0.64 -11.72
C ARG A 56 -7.69 -0.28 -10.44
N ALA A 57 -8.38 -0.14 -9.31
CA ALA A 57 -7.74 0.13 -8.02
C ALA A 57 -6.76 -1.00 -7.65
N ALA A 58 -7.17 -2.26 -7.81
CA ALA A 58 -6.29 -3.41 -7.56
C ALA A 58 -5.05 -3.39 -8.49
N TYR A 59 -5.24 -3.10 -9.77
CA TYR A 59 -4.14 -2.95 -10.72
C TYR A 59 -3.18 -1.82 -10.32
N LEU A 60 -3.70 -0.65 -9.94
CA LEU A 60 -2.89 0.50 -9.52
C LEU A 60 -2.08 0.18 -8.26
N ALA A 61 -2.68 -0.47 -7.26
CA ALA A 61 -1.97 -0.91 -6.06
C ALA A 61 -0.81 -1.87 -6.42
N LYS A 62 -1.04 -2.77 -7.39
CA LYS A 62 0.00 -3.68 -7.88
C LYS A 62 1.10 -2.95 -8.63
N LYS A 63 0.75 -1.96 -9.45
CA LYS A 63 1.69 -1.10 -10.18
C LYS A 63 2.54 -0.28 -9.19
N ALA A 64 1.93 0.25 -8.14
CA ALA A 64 2.61 1.04 -7.11
C ALA A 64 3.76 0.27 -6.44
N LEU A 65 3.63 -1.06 -6.29
CA LEU A 65 4.68 -1.92 -5.75
C LEU A 65 5.92 -2.08 -6.65
N LEU A 66 5.82 -1.71 -7.92
CA LEU A 66 6.96 -1.77 -8.86
C LEU A 66 7.79 -0.48 -8.83
N ARG A 67 7.27 0.60 -8.24
CA ARG A 67 8.01 1.85 -8.10
C ARG A 67 9.13 1.68 -7.07
N SER A 68 10.33 2.16 -7.41
CA SER A 68 11.47 2.18 -6.49
C SER A 68 11.11 2.85 -5.16
N THR A 69 11.63 2.30 -4.06
CA THR A 69 11.44 2.83 -2.70
C THR A 69 12.12 4.19 -2.49
N ASP A 70 13.04 4.57 -3.38
CA ASP A 70 13.75 5.84 -3.34
C ASP A 70 12.97 6.97 -4.03
N VAL A 71 11.95 6.61 -4.83
CA VAL A 71 11.16 7.56 -5.61
C VAL A 71 9.86 7.86 -4.88
N ARG A 72 9.60 9.15 -4.62
CA ARG A 72 8.34 9.65 -4.06
C ARG A 72 7.34 9.97 -5.16
N ASN A 73 6.08 10.14 -4.76
CA ASN A 73 5.04 10.57 -5.70
C ASN A 73 5.40 11.92 -6.35
N PRO A 74 5.22 12.09 -7.68
CA PRO A 74 5.38 13.39 -8.31
C PRO A 74 4.28 14.39 -7.87
N ASN A 75 3.13 13.91 -7.41
CA ASN A 75 2.08 14.75 -6.86
C ASN A 75 2.33 15.01 -5.36
N PRO A 76 2.51 16.28 -4.93
CA PRO A 76 2.81 16.61 -3.53
C PRO A 76 1.79 16.09 -2.51
N ILE A 77 0.50 16.06 -2.87
CA ILE A 77 -0.57 15.60 -1.97
C ILE A 77 -0.41 14.12 -1.67
N TYR A 78 -0.10 13.31 -2.69
CA TYR A 78 0.12 11.88 -2.52
C TYR A 78 1.49 11.58 -1.91
N ALA A 79 2.52 12.38 -2.20
CA ALA A 79 3.84 12.23 -1.57
C ALA A 79 3.77 12.46 -0.05
N GLU A 80 3.00 13.46 0.38
CA GLU A 80 2.76 13.71 1.80
C GLU A 80 1.96 12.56 2.44
N LEU A 81 0.91 12.07 1.77
CA LEU A 81 0.12 10.95 2.26
C LEU A 81 0.95 9.65 2.36
N GLU A 82 1.82 9.37 1.40
CA GLU A 82 2.78 8.25 1.45
C GLU A 82 3.66 8.33 2.71
N ARG A 83 4.16 9.53 3.04
CA ARG A 83 4.97 9.77 4.23
C ARG A 83 4.18 9.56 5.52
N GLU A 84 3.01 10.18 5.63
CA GLU A 84 2.14 10.06 6.82
C GLU A 84 1.72 8.61 7.10
N ILE A 85 1.37 7.86 6.06
CA ILE A 85 1.01 6.44 6.19
C ILE A 85 2.23 5.62 6.62
N LEU A 86 3.40 5.87 6.05
CA LEU A 86 4.62 5.14 6.41
C LEU A 86 5.01 5.36 7.87
N GLU A 87 4.94 6.61 8.34
CA GLU A 87 5.17 6.99 9.74
C GLU A 87 4.17 6.24 10.65
N ALA A 88 2.87 6.37 10.38
CA ALA A 88 1.81 5.74 11.18
C ALA A 88 1.88 4.20 11.19
N VAL A 89 2.23 3.56 10.07
CA VAL A 89 2.43 2.10 9.98
C VAL A 89 3.59 1.63 10.85
N ASN A 90 4.68 2.39 10.89
CA ASN A 90 5.84 2.06 11.70
C ASN A 90 5.57 2.30 13.20
N GLU A 91 4.71 3.25 13.54
CA GLU A 91 4.22 3.49 14.91
C GLU A 91 3.31 2.37 15.45
N LEU A 92 2.75 1.50 14.59
CA LEU A 92 1.98 0.32 15.04
C LEU A 92 2.83 -0.65 15.88
N GLY A 93 4.16 -0.57 15.80
CA GLY A 93 5.06 -1.36 16.64
C GLY A 93 5.10 -2.86 16.32
N ILE A 94 4.61 -3.28 15.14
CA ILE A 94 4.67 -4.68 14.69
C ILE A 94 6.13 -5.10 14.47
N GLY A 95 6.89 -4.28 13.75
CA GLY A 95 8.32 -4.46 13.54
C GLY A 95 8.69 -5.69 12.69
N PRO A 96 10.00 -5.96 12.52
CA PRO A 96 10.51 -7.03 11.67
C PRO A 96 10.02 -8.41 12.12
N GLN A 97 9.50 -9.20 11.19
CA GLN A 97 8.84 -10.49 11.43
C GLN A 97 7.73 -10.49 12.52
N GLY A 98 7.28 -9.33 12.99
CA GLY A 98 6.32 -9.19 14.08
C GLY A 98 6.90 -9.37 15.49
N PHE A 99 8.22 -9.29 15.67
CA PHE A 99 8.85 -9.36 17.00
C PHE A 99 8.85 -8.02 17.75
N GLY A 100 8.11 -7.03 17.25
CA GLY A 100 8.18 -5.66 17.73
C GLY A 100 9.31 -4.87 17.09
N GLY A 101 9.32 -3.55 17.34
CA GLY A 101 10.35 -2.64 16.85
C GLY A 101 9.81 -1.51 15.99
N LYS A 102 10.71 -0.78 15.34
CA LYS A 102 10.40 0.51 14.68
C LYS A 102 10.09 0.40 13.19
N THR A 103 10.32 -0.76 12.57
CA THR A 103 10.29 -0.89 11.10
C THR A 103 9.39 -2.04 10.69
N THR A 104 8.12 -1.71 10.52
CA THR A 104 7.08 -2.59 9.95
C THR A 104 7.09 -2.49 8.42
N ALA A 105 7.27 -1.30 7.86
CA ALA A 105 7.29 -1.06 6.43
C ALA A 105 8.51 -0.22 6.00
N PHE A 106 9.05 -0.52 4.83
CA PHE A 106 10.13 0.24 4.20
C PHE A 106 9.61 1.40 3.35
N ALA A 107 8.51 1.19 2.63
CA ALA A 107 7.97 2.19 1.73
C ALA A 107 6.45 2.03 1.55
N VAL A 108 5.82 3.15 1.24
CA VAL A 108 4.42 3.26 0.83
C VAL A 108 4.41 4.01 -0.50
N ASN A 109 3.77 3.42 -1.50
CA ASN A 109 3.64 3.99 -2.83
C ASN A 109 2.16 4.10 -3.20
N ILE A 110 1.72 5.26 -3.70
CA ILE A 110 0.35 5.50 -4.13
C ILE A 110 0.30 5.72 -5.64
N GLU A 111 -0.60 5.01 -6.31
CA GLU A 111 -0.99 5.29 -7.68
C GLU A 111 -2.48 5.65 -7.70
N SER A 112 -2.85 6.72 -8.38
CA SER A 112 -4.22 7.22 -8.41
C SER A 112 -4.79 7.31 -9.82
N TYR A 113 -6.11 7.29 -9.90
CA TYR A 113 -6.85 7.50 -11.14
C TYR A 113 -8.20 8.17 -10.86
N ALA A 114 -8.75 8.87 -11.86
CA ALA A 114 -10.07 9.49 -11.74
C ALA A 114 -11.14 8.43 -11.44
N THR A 115 -12.13 8.78 -10.61
CA THR A 115 -13.23 7.90 -10.22
C THR A 115 -14.57 8.62 -10.37
N HIS A 116 -15.65 7.85 -10.45
CA HIS A 116 -17.00 8.39 -10.41
C HIS A 116 -17.27 9.02 -9.02
N ILE A 117 -17.95 10.17 -8.98
CA ILE A 117 -18.18 10.94 -7.74
C ILE A 117 -18.94 10.15 -6.66
N ALA A 118 -19.66 9.10 -7.03
CA ALA A 118 -20.41 8.26 -6.08
C ALA A 118 -19.53 7.32 -5.23
N GLY A 119 -18.25 7.12 -5.57
CA GLY A 119 -17.42 6.13 -4.89
C GLY A 119 -15.93 6.35 -5.01
N LEU A 120 -15.19 5.86 -4.02
CA LEU A 120 -13.74 5.91 -3.97
C LEU A 120 -13.17 4.50 -3.76
N PRO A 121 -12.92 3.73 -4.83
CA PRO A 121 -12.25 2.44 -4.72
C PRO A 121 -10.83 2.61 -4.19
N VAL A 122 -10.45 1.83 -3.18
CA VAL A 122 -9.10 1.82 -2.62
C VAL A 122 -8.64 0.39 -2.44
N ALA A 123 -7.46 0.07 -2.97
CA ALA A 123 -6.82 -1.23 -2.81
C ALA A 123 -5.47 -1.07 -2.12
N VAL A 124 -5.17 -1.95 -1.18
CA VAL A 124 -3.89 -2.06 -0.47
C VAL A 124 -3.26 -3.39 -0.85
N ASN A 125 -2.15 -3.36 -1.58
CA ASN A 125 -1.36 -4.53 -1.94
C ASN A 125 -0.06 -4.56 -1.15
N ILE A 126 0.22 -5.68 -0.47
CA ILE A 126 1.40 -5.82 0.39
C ILE A 126 2.45 -6.66 -0.31
N ASN A 127 3.70 -6.19 -0.37
CA ASN A 127 4.88 -6.99 -0.73
C ASN A 127 5.63 -7.43 0.51
N CYS A 128 5.92 -8.72 0.61
CA CYS A 128 6.77 -9.25 1.67
C CYS A 128 8.24 -8.85 1.51
N HIS A 129 9.05 -9.22 2.49
CA HIS A 129 10.50 -9.12 2.43
C HIS A 129 11.11 -9.72 1.14
N ALA A 130 10.51 -10.79 0.59
CA ALA A 130 10.88 -11.36 -0.71
C ALA A 130 10.29 -10.54 -1.89
N THR A 131 10.68 -9.27 -1.95
CA THR A 131 10.31 -8.33 -3.02
C THR A 131 11.04 -8.68 -4.31
N ARG A 132 10.36 -9.35 -5.24
CA ARG A 132 10.92 -9.85 -6.51
C ARG A 132 10.34 -9.09 -7.70
N HIS A 133 11.19 -8.40 -8.45
CA HIS A 133 10.84 -7.71 -9.68
C HIS A 133 12.05 -7.72 -10.64
N GLY A 134 11.80 -7.40 -11.91
CA GLY A 134 12.82 -7.29 -12.95
C GLY A 134 12.30 -6.39 -14.06
N GLU A 135 13.21 -5.70 -14.72
CA GLU A 135 12.97 -4.81 -15.85
C GLU A 135 13.99 -5.15 -16.94
N ALA A 136 13.56 -5.02 -18.19
CA ALA A 136 14.43 -5.18 -19.36
C ALA A 136 14.01 -4.16 -20.41
N GLU A 137 14.99 -3.41 -20.92
CA GLU A 137 14.84 -2.60 -22.12
C GLU A 137 15.42 -3.41 -23.29
N LEU A 138 14.71 -3.40 -24.43
CA LEU A 138 15.07 -4.13 -25.64
C LEU A 138 15.83 -3.24 -26.62
#